data_AF-A0AAN2WIX5-F1
#
_entry.id   AF-A0AAN2WIX5-F1
#
_cell.length_a   1.000
_cell.length_b   1.000
_cell.length_c   1.000
_cell.angle_alpha   90.00
_cell.angle_beta   90.00
_cell.angle_gamma   90.00
#
_symmetry.space_group_name_H-M   'P 1'
#
loop_
_entity.id
_entity.type
_entity.pdbx_description
1 polymer ?
#
loop_
_entity_poly.entity_id
_entity_poly.type
_entity_poly.pdbx_seq_one_letter_code
_entity_poly.pdbx_strand_id
1 'polypeptide(L)'
;MDIFDEKTKVYELMSNILNEKKELTRQYDWLQERLNEIEEILKSSYTKTDEEKKKAVEIESQKYFESKKSLLNKSTLDYAKVSRQIAHILKNSDVPLNIQTIHRGLQKLGVEVSRVNLSNNILRRMISEKSSKVTRAARGFYQYG
;
A
#
# COMPACT_ATOMS: atom_id res chain seq x y z
N MET A 1 -82.96 20.80 19.79
CA MET A 1 -81.91 20.09 20.56
C MET A 1 -81.83 20.79 21.90
N ASP A 2 -81.92 20.05 22.99
CA ASP A 2 -81.72 20.63 24.32
C ASP A 2 -80.24 21.02 24.47
N ILE A 3 -79.96 22.16 25.10
CA ILE A 3 -78.59 22.68 25.31
C ILE A 3 -77.74 21.66 26.09
N PHE A 4 -78.41 20.85 26.92
CA PHE A 4 -77.77 19.76 27.66
C PHE A 4 -77.26 18.62 26.77
N ASP A 5 -78.00 18.27 25.71
CA ASP A 5 -77.59 17.25 24.74
C ASP A 5 -76.38 17.70 23.91
N GLU A 6 -76.37 18.98 23.52
CA GLU A 6 -75.26 19.57 22.78
C GLU A 6 -73.99 19.59 23.63
N LYS A 7 -74.09 20.01 24.90
CA LYS A 7 -72.97 19.99 25.85
C LYS A 7 -72.37 18.58 25.97
N THR A 8 -73.21 17.55 26.08
CA THR A 8 -72.75 16.15 26.21
C THR A 8 -72.00 15.68 24.97
N LYS A 9 -72.53 15.97 23.77
CA LYS A 9 -71.86 15.63 22.50
C LYS A 9 -70.52 16.35 22.33
N VAL A 10 -70.43 17.61 22.75
CA VAL A 10 -69.17 18.36 22.72
C VAL A 10 -68.13 17.71 23.63
N TYR A 11 -68.50 17.28 24.84
CA TYR A 11 -67.59 16.54 25.72
C TYR A 11 -67.12 15.22 25.13
N GLU A 12 -68.00 14.45 24.48
CA GLU A 12 -67.63 13.20 23.81
C GLU A 12 -66.61 13.45 22.68
N LEU A 13 -66.86 14.47 21.84
CA LEU A 13 -65.93 14.86 20.78
C LEU A 13 -64.56 15.27 21.34
N MET A 14 -64.53 16.07 22.40
CA MET A 14 -63.28 16.46 23.06
C MET A 14 -62.53 15.25 23.63
N SER A 15 -63.25 14.29 24.22
CA SER A 15 -62.66 13.06 24.76
C SER A 15 -62.06 12.19 23.63
N ASN A 16 -62.76 12.08 22.51
CA ASN A 16 -62.28 11.33 21.34
C ASN A 16 -61.00 11.96 20.76
N ILE A 17 -60.95 13.30 20.65
CA ILE A 17 -59.75 14.02 20.20
C ILE A 17 -58.57 13.75 21.15
N LEU A 18 -58.80 13.73 22.47
CA LEU A 18 -57.75 13.43 23.44
C LEU A 18 -57.23 12.00 23.32
N ASN A 19 -58.11 11.04 23.04
CA ASN A 19 -57.71 9.64 22.83
C ASN A 19 -56.93 9.47 21.53
N GLU A 20 -57.37 10.09 20.44
CA GLU A 20 -56.65 10.08 19.17
C GLU A 20 -55.27 10.71 19.30
N LYS A 21 -55.17 11.85 20.00
CA LYS A 21 -53.88 12.48 20.31
C LYS A 21 -52.93 11.54 21.07
N LYS A 22 -53.44 10.82 22.08
CA LYS A 22 -52.62 9.85 22.83
C LYS A 22 -52.10 8.72 21.93
N GLU A 23 -52.95 8.20 21.05
CA GLU A 23 -52.56 7.14 20.13
C GLU A 23 -51.53 7.63 19.10
N LEU A 24 -51.68 8.85 18.59
CA LEU A 24 -50.68 9.48 17.71
C LEU A 24 -49.33 9.65 18.40
N THR A 25 -49.33 10.09 19.67
CA THR A 25 -48.10 10.18 20.46
C THR A 25 -47.44 8.81 20.61
N ARG A 26 -48.22 7.76 20.93
CA ARG A 26 -47.69 6.39 21.05
C ARG A 26 -47.05 5.88 19.76
N GLN A 27 -47.68 6.16 18.61
CA GLN A 27 -47.14 5.78 17.31
C GLN A 27 -45.87 6.56 16.96
N TYR A 28 -45.85 7.86 17.29
CA TYR A 28 -44.66 8.69 17.13
C TYR A 28 -43.48 8.15 17.95
N ASP A 29 -43.69 7.84 19.23
CA ASP A 29 -42.64 7.33 20.12
C ASP A 29 -42.08 6.00 19.58
N TRP A 30 -42.95 5.09 19.14
CA TRP A 30 -42.54 3.82 18.54
C TRP A 30 -41.71 4.01 17.26
N LEU A 31 -42.11 4.94 16.38
CA LEU A 31 -41.35 5.26 15.17
C LEU A 31 -39.98 5.86 15.50
N GLN A 32 -39.92 6.71 16.52
CA GLN A 32 -38.66 7.31 16.98
C GLN A 32 -37.71 6.25 17.55
N GLU A 33 -38.20 5.31 18.36
CA GLU A 33 -37.41 4.17 18.83
C GLU A 33 -36.90 3.32 17.67
N ARG A 34 -37.78 3.02 16.71
CA ARG A 34 -37.41 2.23 15.53
C ARG A 34 -36.34 2.90 14.67
N LEU A 35 -36.40 4.22 14.54
CA LEU A 35 -35.39 4.99 13.82
C LEU A 35 -34.02 4.88 14.51
N ASN A 36 -33.98 5.02 15.84
CA ASN A 36 -32.75 4.89 16.62
C ASN A 36 -32.12 3.50 16.48
N GLU A 37 -32.93 2.43 16.49
CA GLU A 37 -32.43 1.07 16.25
C GLU A 37 -31.76 0.93 14.87
N ILE A 38 -32.38 1.50 13.83
CA ILE A 38 -31.85 1.47 12.47
C ILE A 38 -30.51 2.22 12.41
N GLU A 39 -30.42 3.39 13.05
CA GLU A 39 -29.17 4.16 13.11
C GLU A 39 -28.05 3.39 13.82
N GLU A 40 -28.34 2.70 14.93
CA GLU A 40 -27.36 1.88 15.64
C GLU A 40 -26.89 0.69 14.80
N ILE A 41 -27.81 0.02 14.09
CA ILE A 41 -27.46 -1.06 13.14
C ILE A 41 -26.56 -0.52 12.04
N LEU A 42 -26.90 0.62 11.44
CA LEU A 42 -26.09 1.26 10.41
C LEU A 42 -24.69 1.59 10.91
N LYS A 43 -24.56 2.27 12.06
CA LYS A 43 -23.26 2.56 12.69
C LYS A 43 -22.42 1.30 12.90
N SER A 44 -23.02 0.22 13.38
CA SER A 44 -22.32 -1.06 13.60
C SER A 44 -21.89 -1.77 12.30
N SER A 45 -22.60 -1.53 11.19
CA SER A 45 -22.28 -2.11 9.89
C SER A 45 -21.11 -1.39 9.20
N TYR A 46 -21.04 -0.06 9.31
CA TYR A 46 -19.95 0.73 8.74
C TYR A 46 -18.61 0.45 9.42
N THR A 47 -18.58 0.33 10.75
CA THR A 47 -17.34 0.10 11.52
C THR A 47 -16.71 -1.27 11.21
N LYS A 48 -17.52 -2.32 11.04
CA LYS A 48 -17.01 -3.66 10.69
C LYS A 48 -16.35 -3.70 9.30
N THR A 49 -16.96 -3.05 8.31
CA THR A 49 -16.43 -3.08 6.94
C THR A 49 -15.14 -2.28 6.73
N ASP A 50 -14.92 -1.22 7.51
CA ASP A 50 -13.70 -0.41 7.41
C ASP A 50 -12.52 -1.01 8.20
N GLU A 51 -12.78 -1.67 9.33
CA GLU A 51 -11.74 -2.38 10.08
C GLU A 51 -11.24 -3.64 9.36
N GLU A 52 -12.13 -4.39 8.72
CA GLU A 52 -11.76 -5.58 7.94
C GLU A 52 -10.93 -5.21 6.70
N LYS A 53 -11.28 -4.11 6.01
CA LYS A 53 -10.49 -3.57 4.89
C LYS A 53 -9.13 -3.06 5.35
N LYS A 54 -9.05 -2.36 6.49
CA LYS A 54 -7.77 -1.90 7.04
C LYS A 54 -6.85 -3.06 7.44
N LYS A 55 -7.38 -4.10 8.11
CA LYS A 55 -6.60 -5.30 8.45
C LYS A 55 -6.11 -6.05 7.22
N ALA A 56 -6.92 -6.17 6.17
CA ALA A 56 -6.51 -6.83 4.92
C ALA A 56 -5.34 -6.08 4.24
N VAL A 57 -5.42 -4.75 4.15
CA VAL A 57 -4.34 -3.91 3.60
C VAL A 57 -3.07 -3.99 4.46
N GLU A 58 -3.23 -4.02 5.79
CA GLU A 58 -2.09 -4.10 6.71
C GLU A 58 -1.36 -5.45 6.62
N ILE A 59 -2.10 -6.56 6.53
CA ILE A 59 -1.55 -7.91 6.31
C ILE A 59 -0.83 -8.01 4.96
N GLU A 60 -1.40 -7.43 3.90
CA GLU A 60 -0.77 -7.42 2.58
C GLU A 60 0.52 -6.57 2.56
N SER A 61 0.50 -5.42 3.23
CA SER A 61 1.67 -4.56 3.39
C SER A 61 2.79 -5.24 4.19
N GLN A 62 2.46 -5.99 5.25
CA GLN A 62 3.40 -6.73 6.06
C GLN A 62 4.02 -7.88 5.25
N LYS A 63 3.23 -8.64 4.48
CA LYS A 63 3.74 -9.67 3.56
C LYS A 63 4.65 -9.09 2.48
N TYR A 64 4.35 -7.90 1.97
CA TYR A 64 5.22 -7.20 1.02
C TYR A 64 6.55 -6.76 1.66
N PHE A 65 6.53 -6.27 2.90
CA PHE A 65 7.74 -5.91 3.62
C PHE A 65 8.59 -7.13 4.01
N GLU A 66 7.98 -8.22 4.45
CA GLU A 66 8.66 -9.46 4.81
C GLU A 66 9.30 -10.14 3.59
N SER A 67 8.60 -10.17 2.46
CA SER A 67 9.17 -10.67 1.20
C SER A 67 10.34 -9.81 0.73
N LYS A 68 10.27 -8.48 0.88
CA LYS A 68 11.39 -7.57 0.58
C LYS A 68 12.58 -7.76 1.53
N LYS A 69 12.33 -8.02 2.82
CA LYS A 69 13.38 -8.29 3.83
C LYS A 69 14.05 -9.65 3.59
N SER A 70 13.30 -10.65 3.15
CA SER A 70 13.81 -11.95 2.69
C SER A 70 14.69 -11.82 1.44
N LEU A 71 14.32 -10.98 0.48
CA LEU A 71 15.12 -10.67 -0.70
C LEU A 71 16.42 -9.90 -0.37
N LEU A 72 16.37 -8.97 0.59
CA LEU A 72 17.55 -8.25 1.09
C LEU A 72 18.56 -9.18 1.78
N ASN A 73 18.08 -10.24 2.45
CA ASN A 73 18.95 -11.17 3.19
C ASN A 73 19.52 -12.31 2.33
N LYS A 74 19.02 -12.55 1.11
CA LYS A 74 19.40 -13.73 0.31
C LYS A 74 20.48 -13.49 -0.75
N SER A 75 20.77 -12.25 -1.13
CA SER A 75 21.83 -11.96 -2.12
C SER A 75 22.06 -10.45 -2.25
N THR A 76 22.48 -9.77 -1.19
CA THR A 76 23.18 -8.50 -1.39
C THR A 76 24.56 -8.83 -1.91
N LEU A 77 24.66 -9.01 -3.24
CA LEU A 77 25.93 -8.91 -3.96
C LEU A 77 26.65 -7.67 -3.42
N ASP A 78 27.74 -7.90 -2.69
CA ASP A 78 28.54 -6.81 -2.15
C ASP A 78 29.09 -6.01 -3.33
N TYR A 79 28.53 -4.81 -3.53
CA TYR A 79 28.96 -3.90 -4.59
C TYR A 79 30.47 -3.65 -4.53
N ALA A 80 31.05 -3.57 -3.32
CA ALA A 80 32.48 -3.36 -3.15
C ALA A 80 33.31 -4.57 -3.62
N LYS A 81 32.79 -5.79 -3.50
CA LYS A 81 33.44 -7.00 -4.04
C LYS A 81 33.35 -7.02 -5.56
N VAL A 82 32.17 -6.74 -6.13
CA VAL A 82 31.97 -6.75 -7.58
C VAL A 82 32.79 -5.65 -8.26
N SER A 83 32.79 -4.43 -7.70
CA SER A 83 33.55 -3.30 -8.27
C SER A 83 35.06 -3.56 -8.28
N ARG A 84 35.60 -4.18 -7.21
CA ARG A 84 37.01 -4.61 -7.14
C ARG A 84 37.36 -5.64 -8.21
N GLN A 85 36.50 -6.62 -8.43
CA GLN A 85 36.73 -7.62 -9.48
C GLN A 85 36.66 -7.02 -10.89
N ILE A 86 35.72 -6.11 -11.14
CA ILE A 86 35.64 -5.38 -12.42
C ILE A 86 36.92 -4.56 -12.64
N ALA A 87 37.38 -3.83 -11.62
CA ALA A 87 38.62 -3.07 -11.69
C ALA A 87 39.83 -3.97 -11.97
N HIS A 88 39.91 -5.16 -11.35
CA HIS A 88 40.96 -6.14 -11.62
C HIS A 88 40.92 -6.65 -13.07
N ILE A 89 39.73 -6.97 -13.60
CA ILE A 89 39.56 -7.40 -15.00
C ILE A 89 40.02 -6.30 -15.97
N LEU A 90 39.62 -5.05 -15.71
CA LEU A 90 39.97 -3.92 -16.56
C LEU A 90 41.45 -3.55 -16.45
N LYS A 91 42.06 -3.65 -15.27
CA LYS A 91 43.49 -3.36 -15.05
C LYS A 91 44.40 -4.37 -15.76
N ASN A 92 43.95 -5.61 -15.90
CA ASN A 92 44.69 -6.66 -16.61
C ASN A 92 44.45 -6.64 -18.13
N SER A 93 43.71 -5.66 -18.63
CA SER A 93 43.42 -5.48 -20.06
C SER A 93 44.06 -4.20 -20.54
N ASP A 94 44.97 -4.31 -21.51
CA ASP A 94 45.59 -3.13 -22.15
C ASP A 94 44.62 -2.40 -23.12
N VAL A 95 43.44 -2.99 -23.36
CA VAL A 95 42.42 -2.45 -24.27
C VAL A 95 41.06 -2.28 -23.57
N PRO A 96 40.21 -1.34 -24.03
CA PRO A 96 38.86 -1.21 -23.52
C PRO A 96 38.05 -2.48 -23.72
N LEU A 97 37.36 -2.92 -22.67
CA LEU A 97 36.56 -4.14 -22.69
C LEU A 97 35.09 -3.84 -22.89
N ASN A 98 34.44 -4.66 -23.73
CA ASN A 98 33.00 -4.67 -23.92
C ASN A 98 32.31 -5.23 -22.67
N ILE A 99 31.08 -4.79 -22.39
CA ILE A 99 30.27 -5.34 -21.29
C ILE A 99 30.16 -6.87 -21.30
N GLN A 100 30.13 -7.51 -22.47
CA GLN A 100 30.06 -8.98 -22.57
C GLN A 100 31.32 -9.66 -22.05
N THR A 101 32.50 -9.09 -22.31
CA THR A 101 33.77 -9.67 -21.87
C THR A 101 33.95 -9.47 -20.37
N ILE A 102 33.57 -8.30 -19.85
CA ILE A 102 33.55 -8.02 -18.40
C ILE A 102 32.59 -8.98 -17.69
N HIS A 103 31.37 -9.15 -18.21
CA HIS A 103 30.35 -10.05 -17.65
C HIS A 103 30.84 -11.50 -17.60
N ARG A 104 31.44 -11.99 -18.68
CA ARG A 104 32.04 -13.33 -18.73
C ARG A 104 33.20 -13.48 -17.74
N GLY A 105 34.02 -12.43 -17.57
CA GLY A 105 35.10 -12.40 -16.58
C GLY A 105 34.58 -12.53 -15.15
N LEU A 106 33.48 -11.86 -14.82
CA LEU A 106 32.83 -11.98 -13.51
C LEU A 106 32.25 -13.38 -13.26
N GLN A 107 31.65 -14.00 -14.27
CA GLN A 107 31.16 -15.37 -14.16
C GLN A 107 32.30 -16.36 -13.87
N LYS A 108 33.46 -16.20 -14.52
CA LYS A 108 34.66 -17.01 -14.24
C LYS A 108 35.17 -16.85 -12.80
N LEU A 109 34.93 -15.70 -12.18
CA LEU A 109 35.29 -15.42 -10.79
C LEU A 109 34.19 -15.82 -9.79
N GLY A 110 33.16 -16.55 -10.24
CA GLY A 110 32.06 -17.03 -9.40
C GLY A 110 31.08 -15.93 -8.97
N VAL A 111 31.02 -14.81 -9.70
CA VAL A 111 30.11 -13.71 -9.39
C VAL A 111 28.92 -13.71 -10.33
N GLU A 112 27.76 -14.01 -9.76
CA GLU A 112 26.48 -14.05 -10.46
C GLU A 112 25.85 -12.66 -10.53
N VAL A 113 26.16 -11.92 -11.59
CA VAL A 113 25.57 -10.62 -11.88
C VAL A 113 24.85 -10.68 -13.22
N SER A 114 23.60 -10.22 -13.30
CA SER A 114 22.92 -10.07 -14.60
C SER A 114 23.59 -8.99 -15.44
N ARG A 115 23.74 -9.22 -16.75
CA ARG A 115 24.33 -8.26 -17.71
C ARG A 115 23.60 -6.90 -17.70
N VAL A 116 22.28 -6.91 -17.50
CA VAL A 116 21.47 -5.68 -17.39
C VAL A 116 21.81 -4.91 -16.12
N ASN A 117 21.98 -5.61 -14.99
CA ASN A 117 22.40 -5.00 -13.73
C ASN A 117 23.84 -4.46 -13.80
N LEU A 118 24.73 -5.18 -14.49
CA LEU A 118 26.11 -4.75 -14.71
C LEU A 118 26.19 -3.42 -15.48
N SER A 119 25.43 -3.26 -16.57
CA SER A 119 25.40 -2.03 -17.38
C SER A 119 24.75 -0.87 -16.65
N ASN A 120 23.50 -1.08 -16.23
CA ASN A 120 22.62 0.01 -15.83
C ASN A 120 22.91 0.51 -14.41
N ASN A 121 23.36 -0.38 -13.54
CA ASN A 121 23.57 -0.06 -12.12
C ASN A 121 25.06 -0.07 -11.76
N ILE A 122 25.76 -1.19 -11.92
CA ILE A 122 27.11 -1.36 -11.36
C ILE A 122 28.13 -0.47 -12.08
N LEU A 123 28.27 -0.59 -13.41
CA LEU A 123 29.23 0.20 -14.19
C LEU A 123 28.87 1.69 -14.19
N ARG A 124 27.56 2.01 -14.24
CA ARG A 124 27.07 3.39 -14.13
C ARG A 124 27.48 4.01 -12.80
N ARG A 125 27.30 3.27 -11.71
CA ARG A 125 27.69 3.71 -10.36
C ARG A 125 29.19 3.86 -10.23
N MET A 126 29.98 2.92 -10.74
CA MET A 126 31.45 3.01 -10.74
C MET A 126 31.95 4.27 -11.48
N ILE A 127 31.39 4.59 -12.64
CA ILE A 127 31.79 5.81 -13.38
C ILE A 127 31.40 7.09 -12.62
N SER A 128 30.27 7.08 -11.90
CA SER A 128 29.84 8.24 -11.12
C SER A 128 30.64 8.44 -9.83
N GLU A 129 31.23 7.38 -9.30
CA GLU A 129 32.03 7.42 -8.07
C GLU A 129 33.43 7.96 -8.37
N LYS A 130 33.77 9.13 -7.81
CA LYS A 130 35.11 9.75 -7.95
C LYS A 130 36.26 8.85 -7.49
N SER A 131 36.00 7.88 -6.63
CA SER A 131 36.99 6.92 -6.12
C SER A 131 37.30 5.79 -7.10
N SER A 132 36.48 5.59 -8.14
CA SER A 132 36.70 4.54 -9.13
C SER A 132 37.60 5.04 -10.25
N LYS A 133 38.63 4.26 -10.58
CA LYS A 133 39.48 4.48 -11.75
C LYS A 133 38.87 3.90 -13.05
N VAL A 134 37.58 3.61 -13.07
CA VAL A 134 36.92 3.03 -14.24
C VAL A 134 36.25 4.14 -15.04
N THR A 135 36.60 4.23 -16.32
CA THR A 135 36.07 5.23 -17.25
C THR A 135 35.39 4.56 -18.45
N ARG A 136 34.52 5.31 -19.12
CA ARG A 136 33.84 4.86 -20.33
C ARG A 136 34.63 5.33 -21.55
N ALA A 137 35.21 4.40 -22.30
CA ALA A 137 35.96 4.71 -23.51
C ALA A 137 35.03 4.95 -24.73
N ALA A 138 33.98 4.14 -24.86
CA ALA A 138 33.00 4.24 -25.96
C ALA A 138 31.63 3.68 -25.57
N ARG A 139 30.69 3.62 -26.52
CA ARG A 139 29.37 3.02 -26.27
C ARG A 139 29.51 1.53 -25.97
N GLY A 140 29.32 1.15 -24.69
CA GLY A 140 29.40 -0.25 -24.25
C GLY A 140 30.82 -0.74 -23.93
N PHE A 141 31.82 0.15 -24.00
CA PHE A 141 33.23 -0.16 -23.71
C PHE A 141 33.73 0.62 -22.51
N TYR A 142 34.48 -0.06 -21.64
CA TYR A 142 34.97 0.45 -20.37
C TYR A 142 36.47 0.14 -20.24
N GLN A 143 37.21 1.05 -19.60
CA GLN A 143 38.65 0.91 -19.41
C GLN A 143 39.05 1.37 -18.01
N TYR A 144 40.23 0.93 -17.56
CA TYR A 144 40.86 1.46 -16.36
C TYR A 144 41.65 2.72 -16.75
N GLY A 145 41.49 3.80 -15.99
CA GLY A 145 42.13 5.11 -16.19
C GLY A 145 43.09 5.49 -15.08
#